data_AF-A0A8X6PLX9-F1
#
_entry.id   AF-A0A8X6PLX9-F1
#
_cell.length_a   1.000
_cell.length_b   1.000
_cell.length_c   1.000
_cell.angle_alpha   90.00
_cell.angle_beta   90.00
_cell.angle_gamma   90.00
#
_symmetry.space_group_name_H-M   'P 1'
#
loop_
_entity.id
_entity.type
_entity.pdbx_description
1 polymer ?
#
loop_
_entity_poly.entity_id
_entity_poly.type
_entity_poly.pdbx_seq_one_letter_code
_entity_poly.pdbx_strand_id
1 'polypeptide(L)'
;KTAFKDASVCLFVFDCLQFNDENVMQKPLIERRKILEENMQPIKNHIMFSELKEIDSRKTLHGIVNSVIDQGLEGIVIKSKDGIYEPGKRHWLKLKKDYLKNAKGEGMADSADLVVLGGYYGTGRK
;
A
#
# COMPACT_ATOMS: atom_id res chain seq x y z
N LYS A 1 -3.49 -15.19 20.51
CA LYS A 1 -4.74 -14.86 19.77
C LYS A 1 -5.69 -13.94 20.55
N THR A 2 -5.26 -13.35 21.68
CA THR A 2 -6.18 -12.77 22.69
C THR A 2 -6.03 -11.25 22.87
N ALA A 3 -5.47 -10.53 21.89
CA ALA A 3 -5.20 -9.09 22.05
C ALA A 3 -6.40 -8.19 21.68
N PHE A 4 -7.35 -8.68 20.88
CA PHE A 4 -8.48 -7.87 20.40
C PHE A 4 -9.77 -8.69 20.42
N LYS A 5 -10.55 -8.59 21.51
CA LYS A 5 -11.79 -9.35 21.69
C LYS A 5 -12.92 -8.89 20.75
N ASP A 6 -12.88 -7.63 20.33
CA ASP A 6 -13.92 -7.00 19.51
C ASP A 6 -13.50 -6.84 18.04
N ALA A 7 -12.35 -7.40 17.64
CA ALA A 7 -11.86 -7.29 16.27
C ALA A 7 -12.17 -8.56 15.46
N SER A 8 -12.79 -8.35 14.30
CA SER A 8 -12.86 -9.34 13.22
C SER A 8 -11.81 -9.02 12.15
N VAL A 9 -11.46 -10.02 11.35
CA VAL A 9 -10.62 -9.81 10.16
C VAL A 9 -11.44 -9.08 9.10
N CYS A 10 -10.88 -8.01 8.54
CA CYS A 10 -11.43 -7.30 7.38
C CYS A 10 -10.46 -7.42 6.20
N LEU A 11 -10.97 -7.84 5.04
CA LEU A 11 -10.24 -7.89 3.79
C LEU A 11 -10.43 -6.57 3.02
N PHE A 12 -9.33 -5.88 2.72
CA PHE A 12 -9.33 -4.73 1.83
C PHE A 12 -8.89 -5.15 0.42
N VAL A 13 -9.86 -5.31 -0.47
CA VAL A 13 -9.66 -5.75 -1.86
C VAL A 13 -9.20 -4.57 -2.72
N PHE A 14 -8.08 -4.76 -3.43
CA PHE A 14 -7.43 -3.68 -4.20
C PHE A 14 -7.22 -4.01 -5.69
N ASP A 15 -7.41 -5.25 -6.13
CA ASP A 15 -7.27 -5.68 -7.53
C ASP A 15 -8.08 -6.96 -7.80
N CYS A 16 -8.38 -7.22 -9.08
CA CYS A 16 -9.00 -8.45 -9.57
C CYS A 16 -8.13 -9.01 -10.69
N LEU A 17 -7.77 -10.29 -10.60
CA LEU A 17 -6.88 -10.95 -11.57
C LEU A 17 -7.63 -11.91 -12.49
N GLN A 18 -8.79 -12.40 -12.05
CA GLN A 18 -9.68 -13.28 -12.80
C GLN A 18 -11.12 -13.05 -12.38
N PHE A 19 -12.04 -13.06 -13.35
CA PHE A 19 -13.47 -12.89 -13.12
C PHE A 19 -14.26 -13.73 -14.12
N ASN A 20 -15.22 -14.56 -13.67
CA ASN A 20 -16.02 -15.46 -14.52
C ASN A 20 -15.20 -16.23 -15.57
N ASP A 21 -14.17 -16.93 -15.11
CA ASP A 21 -13.24 -17.71 -15.95
C ASP A 21 -12.39 -16.89 -16.95
N GLU A 22 -12.55 -15.55 -16.98
CA GLU A 22 -11.70 -14.66 -17.76
C GLU A 22 -10.49 -14.20 -16.93
N ASN A 23 -9.30 -14.43 -17.46
CA ASN A 23 -8.07 -13.82 -16.94
C ASN A 23 -8.02 -12.35 -17.34
N VAL A 24 -8.06 -11.45 -16.36
CA VAL A 24 -8.10 -10.00 -16.59
C VAL A 24 -6.77 -9.31 -16.29
N MET A 25 -5.69 -10.07 -16.02
CA MET A 25 -4.38 -9.51 -15.67
C MET A 25 -3.79 -8.61 -16.78
N GLN A 26 -4.11 -8.89 -18.05
CA GLN A 26 -3.66 -8.10 -19.20
C GLN A 26 -4.50 -6.83 -19.43
N LYS A 27 -5.60 -6.63 -18.70
CA LYS A 27 -6.37 -5.39 -18.77
C LYS A 27 -5.70 -4.30 -17.91
N PRO A 28 -5.81 -3.02 -18.27
CA PRO A 28 -5.42 -1.89 -17.43
C PRO A 28 -6.00 -1.94 -16.01
N LEU A 29 -5.28 -1.38 -15.02
CA LEU A 29 -5.75 -1.32 -13.63
C LEU A 29 -7.13 -0.67 -13.51
N ILE A 30 -7.39 0.38 -14.29
CA ILE A 30 -8.69 1.06 -14.26
C ILE A 30 -9.84 0.14 -14.68
N GLU A 31 -9.63 -0.72 -15.67
CA GLU A 31 -10.62 -1.72 -16.10
C GLU A 31 -10.79 -2.82 -15.05
N ARG A 32 -9.69 -3.35 -14.50
CA ARG A 32 -9.74 -4.36 -13.42
C ARG A 32 -10.44 -3.83 -12.17
N ARG A 33 -10.22 -2.55 -11.85
CA ARG A 33 -10.89 -1.87 -10.74
C ARG A 33 -12.39 -1.68 -11.01
N LYS A 34 -12.77 -1.32 -12.24
CA LYS A 34 -14.18 -1.22 -12.63
C LYS A 34 -14.91 -2.56 -12.48
N ILE A 35 -14.29 -3.66 -12.92
CA ILE A 35 -14.83 -5.02 -12.72
C ILE A 35 -15.07 -5.30 -11.24
N LEU A 36 -14.13 -4.95 -10.36
CA LEU A 36 -14.33 -5.07 -8.90
C LEU A 36 -15.52 -4.25 -8.40
N GLU A 37 -15.61 -2.97 -8.77
CA GLU A 37 -16.63 -2.06 -8.25
C GLU A 37 -18.04 -2.40 -8.73
N GLU A 38 -18.17 -2.92 -9.95
CA GLU A 38 -19.46 -3.33 -10.53
C GLU A 38 -19.95 -4.68 -9.99
N ASN A 39 -19.04 -5.55 -9.52
CA ASN A 39 -19.38 -6.95 -9.19
C ASN A 39 -19.18 -7.32 -7.71
N MET A 40 -18.57 -6.46 -6.89
CA MET A 40 -18.38 -6.69 -5.46
C MET A 40 -19.22 -5.73 -4.63
N GLN A 41 -20.03 -6.27 -3.71
CA GLN A 41 -20.75 -5.47 -2.72
C GLN A 41 -19.94 -5.44 -1.41
N PRO A 42 -19.51 -4.26 -0.92
CA PRO A 42 -18.73 -4.17 0.31
C PRO A 42 -19.58 -4.53 1.53
N ILE A 43 -19.01 -5.34 2.42
CA ILE A 43 -19.56 -5.70 3.72
C ILE A 43 -18.72 -4.99 4.77
N LYS A 44 -19.32 -4.02 5.44
CA LYS A 44 -18.65 -3.20 6.46
C LYS A 44 -17.90 -4.08 7.47
N ASN A 45 -16.63 -3.75 7.72
CA ASN A 45 -15.72 -4.43 8.64
C ASN A 45 -15.41 -5.91 8.30
N HIS A 46 -15.73 -6.38 7.09
CA HIS A 46 -15.44 -7.75 6.66
C HIS A 46 -14.78 -7.80 5.28
N ILE A 47 -15.39 -7.18 4.27
CA ILE A 47 -14.86 -7.12 2.90
C ILE A 47 -15.10 -5.72 2.38
N MET A 48 -14.03 -4.96 2.15
CA MET A 48 -14.10 -3.58 1.73
C MET A 48 -13.17 -3.35 0.55
N PHE A 49 -13.43 -2.30 -0.23
CA PHE A 49 -12.43 -1.83 -1.19
C PHE A 49 -11.31 -1.11 -0.45
N SER A 50 -10.07 -1.29 -0.92
CA SER A 50 -9.01 -0.32 -0.65
C SER A 50 -9.44 1.04 -1.21
N GLU A 51 -9.24 2.10 -0.42
CA GLU A 51 -9.46 3.47 -0.87
C GLU A 51 -8.55 3.78 -2.07
N LEU A 52 -9.10 4.48 -3.07
CA LEU A 52 -8.40 4.86 -4.28
C LEU A 52 -8.66 6.35 -4.52
N LYS A 53 -7.58 7.08 -4.82
CA LYS A 53 -7.63 8.49 -5.24
C LYS A 53 -6.83 8.63 -6.51
N GLU A 54 -7.44 9.28 -7.50
CA GLU A 54 -6.72 9.63 -8.72
C GLU A 54 -5.75 10.79 -8.45
N ILE A 55 -4.57 10.70 -9.05
CA ILE A 55 -3.51 11.70 -8.92
C ILE A 55 -3.20 12.23 -10.31
N ASP A 56 -3.41 13.52 -10.50
CA ASP A 56 -3.21 14.25 -11.76
C ASP A 56 -2.02 15.22 -11.70
N SER A 57 -1.58 15.56 -10.49
CA SER A 57 -0.54 16.56 -10.26
C SER A 57 0.33 16.23 -9.04
N ARG A 58 1.54 16.80 -9.03
CA ARG A 58 2.44 16.72 -7.87
C ARG A 58 1.83 17.34 -6.61
N LYS A 59 1.06 18.42 -6.76
CA LYS A 59 0.38 19.10 -5.64
C LYS A 59 -0.63 18.17 -4.98
N THR A 60 -1.45 17.48 -5.77
CA THR A 60 -2.42 16.49 -5.31
C THR A 60 -1.71 15.35 -4.57
N LEU A 61 -0.62 14.83 -5.14
CA LEU A 61 0.19 13.77 -4.51
C LEU A 61 0.73 14.20 -3.13
N HIS A 62 1.34 15.38 -3.05
CA HIS A 62 1.88 15.90 -1.78
C HIS A 62 0.77 16.06 -0.73
N GLY A 63 -0.40 16.55 -1.12
CA GLY A 63 -1.55 16.67 -0.22
C GLY A 63 -2.02 15.33 0.34
N ILE A 64 -2.11 14.30 -0.51
CA ILE A 64 -2.48 12.94 -0.08
C ILE A 64 -1.43 12.36 0.87
N VAL A 65 -0.15 12.50 0.54
CA VAL A 65 0.95 11.97 1.36
C VAL A 65 0.94 12.62 2.75
N ASN A 66 0.83 13.95 2.83
CA ASN A 66 0.77 14.65 4.11
C ASN A 66 -0.46 14.20 4.92
N SER A 67 -1.64 14.12 4.29
CA SER A 67 -2.86 13.67 4.95
C SER A 67 -2.75 12.24 5.52
N VAL A 68 -2.08 11.33 4.80
CA VAL A 68 -1.85 9.95 5.25
C VAL A 68 -0.89 9.91 6.44
N ILE A 69 0.17 10.73 6.41
CA ILE A 69 1.13 10.85 7.52
C ILE A 69 0.46 11.47 8.75
N ASP A 70 -0.35 12.52 8.58
CA ASP A 70 -1.06 13.21 9.66
C ASP A 70 -2.08 12.29 10.35
N GLN A 71 -2.65 11.33 9.61
CA GLN A 71 -3.53 10.29 10.14
C GLN A 71 -2.77 9.14 10.83
N GLY A 72 -1.44 9.18 10.87
CA GLY A 72 -0.60 8.12 11.43
C GLY A 72 -0.61 6.82 10.61
N LEU A 73 -0.98 6.89 9.32
CA LEU A 73 -0.94 5.75 8.42
C LEU A 73 0.48 5.54 7.87
N GLU A 74 0.78 4.29 7.47
CA GLU A 74 2.13 3.90 7.02
C GLU A 74 2.60 4.64 5.75
N GLY A 75 1.69 4.87 4.82
CA GLY A 75 2.02 5.44 3.51
C GLY A 75 0.98 5.11 2.44
N ILE A 76 1.39 5.27 1.19
CA ILE A 76 0.56 5.04 0.01
C ILE A 76 1.22 4.07 -0.97
N VAL A 77 0.38 3.40 -1.77
CA VAL A 77 0.80 2.62 -2.93
C VAL A 77 0.33 3.34 -4.19
N ILE A 78 1.28 3.73 -5.03
CA ILE A 78 1.02 4.42 -6.31
C ILE A 78 1.08 3.37 -7.42
N LYS A 79 0.02 3.32 -8.23
CA LYS A 79 -0.13 2.39 -9.34
C LYS A 79 -0.45 3.17 -10.62
N SER A 80 0.10 2.73 -11.75
CA SER A 80 -0.29 3.29 -13.05
C SER A 80 -1.71 2.88 -13.40
N LYS A 81 -2.55 3.83 -13.86
CA LYS A 81 -3.92 3.55 -14.30
C LYS A 81 -3.95 2.58 -15.48
N ASP A 82 -3.01 2.75 -16.40
CA ASP A 82 -2.88 1.96 -17.62
C ASP A 82 -2.00 0.71 -17.41
N GLY A 83 -1.54 0.47 -16.17
CA GLY A 83 -0.67 -0.66 -15.85
C GLY A 83 -1.40 -1.99 -15.84
N ILE A 84 -0.88 -2.95 -16.59
CA ILE A 84 -1.27 -4.36 -16.48
C ILE A 84 -0.75 -4.99 -15.18
N TYR A 85 -1.26 -6.16 -14.82
CA TYR A 85 -0.75 -6.95 -13.70
C TYR A 85 0.28 -7.97 -14.20
N GLU A 86 1.52 -7.85 -13.72
CA GLU A 86 2.61 -8.78 -14.04
C GLU A 86 3.10 -9.49 -12.76
N PRO A 87 2.83 -10.81 -12.62
CA PRO A 87 3.28 -11.57 -11.46
C PRO A 87 4.80 -11.48 -11.26
N GLY A 88 5.22 -11.16 -10.03
CA GLY A 88 6.63 -11.08 -9.64
C GLY A 88 7.37 -9.81 -10.07
N LYS A 89 6.73 -8.92 -10.84
CA LYS A 89 7.34 -7.64 -11.22
C LYS A 89 7.06 -6.53 -10.20
N ARG A 90 7.97 -5.57 -10.10
CA ARG A 90 7.93 -4.47 -9.13
C ARG A 90 7.53 -3.13 -9.79
N HIS A 91 6.35 -3.08 -10.40
CA HIS A 91 5.85 -1.86 -11.07
C HIS A 91 5.20 -0.86 -10.11
N TRP A 92 4.63 -1.32 -9.00
CA TRP A 92 3.95 -0.44 -8.05
C TRP A 92 4.94 0.22 -7.10
N LEU A 93 4.74 1.51 -6.86
CA LEU A 93 5.61 2.30 -6.00
C LEU A 93 4.98 2.40 -4.61
N LYS A 94 5.75 2.03 -3.59
CA LYS A 94 5.39 2.27 -2.18
C LYS A 94 6.06 3.55 -1.72
N LEU A 95 5.28 4.48 -1.18
CA LEU A 95 5.80 5.70 -0.57
C LEU A 95 5.41 5.69 0.91
N LYS A 96 6.42 5.67 1.78
CA LYS A 96 6.25 5.61 3.24
C LYS A 96 6.91 6.83 3.88
N LYS A 97 6.44 7.19 5.07
CA LYS A 97 7.02 8.27 5.89
C LYS A 97 8.55 8.15 5.98
N ASP A 98 9.05 6.95 6.24
CA ASP A 98 10.49 6.69 6.45
C ASP A 98 11.39 6.98 5.25
N TYR A 99 10.83 7.06 4.04
CA TYR A 99 11.59 7.39 2.84
C TYR A 99 11.69 8.89 2.58
N LEU A 100 10.87 9.69 3.28
CA LEU A 100 10.76 11.11 3.03
C LEU A 100 11.72 11.90 3.90
N LYS A 101 12.12 13.04 3.37
CA LYS A 101 12.86 14.07 4.09
C LYS A 101 11.97 15.28 4.29
N ASN A 102 12.06 15.89 5.46
CA ASN A 102 11.36 17.15 5.73
C ASN A 102 12.01 18.32 4.96
N ALA A 103 11.46 19.52 5.10
CA ALA A 103 11.96 20.73 4.43
C ALA A 103 13.41 21.09 4.81
N LYS A 104 13.93 20.57 5.94
CA LYS A 104 15.31 20.74 6.40
C LYS A 104 16.25 19.63 5.92
N GLY A 105 15.73 18.66 5.14
CA GLY A 105 16.49 17.53 4.63
C GLY A 105 16.67 16.37 5.63
N GLU A 106 16.03 16.44 6.80
CA GLU A 106 16.10 15.41 7.84
C GLU A 106 15.12 14.28 7.50
N GLY A 107 15.52 13.03 7.74
CA GLY A 107 14.66 11.88 7.55
C GLY A 107 13.43 11.94 8.46
N MET A 108 12.26 11.59 7.93
CA MET A 108 11.01 11.57 8.70
C MET A 108 10.78 10.23 9.43
N ALA A 109 11.70 9.28 9.31
CA ALA A 109 11.65 8.01 10.03
C ALA A 109 11.80 8.24 11.54
N ASP A 110 11.06 7.48 12.32
CA ASP A 110 11.29 7.45 13.77
C ASP A 110 12.68 6.81 14.02
N SER A 111 13.48 7.46 14.86
CA SER A 111 14.86 7.03 15.16
C SER A 111 15.03 6.82 16.66
N ALA A 112 16.02 6.00 17.02
CA ALA A 112 16.36 5.71 18.40
C ALA A 112 17.88 5.75 18.58
N ASP A 113 18.33 6.38 19.66
CA ASP A 113 19.73 6.36 20.09
C ASP A 113 19.97 5.07 20.87
N LEU A 114 20.82 4.19 20.34
CA LEU A 114 21.06 2.86 20.88
C LEU A 114 22.53 2.64 21.24
N VAL A 115 22.78 1.84 22.28
CA VAL A 115 24.13 1.39 22.66
C VAL A 115 24.31 -0.06 22.23
N VAL A 116 25.42 -0.37 21.54
CA VAL A 116 25.78 -1.73 21.15
C VAL A 116 26.31 -2.48 22.36
N LEU A 117 25.69 -3.62 22.72
CA LEU A 117 26.07 -4.43 23.90
C LEU A 117 26.78 -5.74 23.55
N GLY A 118 26.71 -6.19 22.30
CA GLY A 118 27.28 -7.46 21.87
C GLY A 118 27.12 -7.68 20.36
N GLY A 119 27.65 -8.80 19.86
CA GLY A 119 27.63 -9.16 18.45
C GLY A 119 27.55 -10.66 18.22
N TYR A 120 27.17 -11.05 17.01
CA TYR A 120 27.05 -12.45 16.56
C TYR A 120 27.91 -12.65 15.31
N TYR A 121 28.51 -13.83 15.15
CA TYR A 121 29.23 -14.17 13.92
C TYR A 121 28.28 -14.33 12.74
N GLY A 122 28.66 -13.75 11.60
CA GLY A 122 27.97 -13.96 10.34
C GLY A 122 28.12 -15.40 9.85
N THR A 123 27.11 -15.88 9.11
CA THR A 123 27.19 -17.16 8.41
C THR A 123 26.92 -16.97 6.92
N GLY A 124 27.70 -17.63 6.07
CA GLY A 124 27.58 -17.52 4.62
C GLY A 124 28.25 -16.26 4.09
N ARG A 125 27.48 -15.41 3.39
CA ARG A 125 28.00 -14.19 2.73
C ARG A 125 27.98 -12.96 3.65
N LYS A 126 28.33 -13.16 4.92
CA LYS A 126 28.43 -12.11 5.95
C LYS A 126 29.59 -12.38 6.87
#